data_AF-A0A5M3WSM4-F1
#
_entry.id   AF-A0A5M3WSM4-F1
#
_cell.length_a   1.000
_cell.length_b   1.000
_cell.length_c   1.000
_cell.angle_alpha   90.00
_cell.angle_beta   90.00
_cell.angle_gamma   90.00
#
_symmetry.space_group_name_H-M   'P 1'
#
loop_
_entity.id
_entity.type
_entity.pdbx_description
1 polymer ?
#
loop_
_entity_poly.entity_id
_entity_poly.type
_entity_poly.pdbx_seq_one_letter_code
_entity_poly.pdbx_strand_id
1 'polypeptide(L)'
;MALSRMAQEFAAEIRQQDWSDAPYRADRAGHQRNTDSLSKRSKDVLSSVETEILRMNVMWATAQVLGHADPNFDIYEYAEACGVNTRNSRGGKNGVIEAGIRRHQGRYQQPGTLDWT
;
A
#
# COMPACT_ATOMS: atom_id res chain seq x y z
N MET A 1 -12.91 -1.70 -12.95
CA MET A 1 -13.89 -2.74 -12.51
C MET A 1 -13.93 -2.62 -11.02
N ALA A 2 -15.09 -2.56 -10.38
CA ALA A 2 -15.15 -2.33 -8.94
C ALA A 2 -14.26 -3.37 -8.20
N LEU A 3 -13.38 -2.87 -7.33
CA LEU A 3 -12.53 -3.71 -6.48
C LEU A 3 -13.35 -4.79 -5.78
N SER A 4 -12.78 -6.01 -5.65
CA SER A 4 -13.39 -7.05 -4.84
C SER A 4 -13.55 -6.57 -3.39
N ARG A 5 -14.52 -7.15 -2.65
CA ARG A 5 -14.74 -6.78 -1.24
C ARG A 5 -13.46 -6.90 -0.42
N MET A 6 -12.70 -7.97 -0.61
CA MET A 6 -11.43 -8.19 0.09
C MET A 6 -10.40 -7.10 -0.23
N ALA A 7 -10.30 -6.69 -1.49
CA ALA A 7 -9.43 -5.57 -1.88
C ALA A 7 -9.90 -4.25 -1.27
N GLN A 8 -11.21 -3.98 -1.23
CA GLN A 8 -11.73 -2.77 -0.59
C GLN A 8 -11.41 -2.73 0.92
N GLU A 9 -11.58 -3.86 1.62
CA GLU A 9 -11.29 -3.97 3.05
C GLU A 9 -9.80 -3.79 3.36
N PHE A 10 -8.89 -4.39 2.57
CA PHE A 10 -7.46 -4.12 2.70
C PHE A 10 -7.09 -2.66 2.43
N ALA A 11 -7.65 -2.08 1.36
CA ALA A 11 -7.39 -0.68 1.03
C ALA A 11 -7.86 0.28 2.12
N ALA A 12 -9.03 0.01 2.72
CA ALA A 12 -9.56 0.79 3.83
C ALA A 12 -8.64 0.75 5.06
N GLU A 13 -8.16 -0.43 5.43
CA GLU A 13 -7.22 -0.59 6.54
C GLU A 13 -5.90 0.14 6.26
N ILE A 14 -5.35 -0.01 5.06
CA ILE A 14 -4.11 0.66 4.66
C ILE A 14 -4.28 2.19 4.69
N ARG A 15 -5.42 2.70 4.23
CA ARG A 15 -5.67 4.14 4.20
C ARG A 15 -5.81 4.74 5.60
N GLN A 16 -6.42 4.01 6.53
CA GLN A 16 -6.74 4.49 7.87
C GLN A 16 -5.51 4.59 8.80
N GLN A 17 -4.50 3.74 8.58
CA GLN A 17 -3.34 3.62 9.46
C GLN A 17 -2.40 4.83 9.37
N ASP A 18 -1.89 5.28 10.53
CA ASP A 18 -0.82 6.26 10.61
C ASP A 18 0.54 5.60 10.33
N TRP A 19 0.96 5.68 9.06
CA TRP A 19 2.23 5.13 8.61
C TRP A 19 3.45 5.91 9.12
N SER A 20 3.29 7.14 9.62
CA SER A 20 4.44 7.96 10.03
C SER A 20 5.13 7.44 11.29
N ASP A 21 4.38 6.70 12.12
CA ASP A 21 4.83 6.13 13.39
C ASP A 21 5.06 4.61 13.31
N ALA A 22 4.67 3.98 12.21
CA ALA A 22 4.62 2.52 12.06
C ALA A 22 5.97 1.79 12.27
N PRO A 23 7.15 2.30 11.83
CA PRO A 23 8.41 1.61 12.07
C PRO A 23 8.86 1.56 13.53
N TYR A 24 8.35 2.50 14.34
CA TYR A 24 8.80 2.68 15.72
C TYR A 24 7.86 2.02 16.73
N ARG A 25 6.74 1.45 16.26
CA ARG A 25 5.71 0.85 17.10
C ARG A 25 5.08 -0.40 16.49
N ALA A 26 5.03 -1.45 17.30
CA ALA A 26 4.43 -2.74 16.95
C ALA A 26 3.21 -3.04 17.84
N ASP A 27 2.28 -2.09 17.96
CA ASP A 27 1.04 -2.25 18.70
C ASP A 27 -0.16 -1.58 17.99
N ARG A 28 -1.32 -2.24 18.04
CA ARG A 28 -2.64 -1.75 17.54
C ARG A 28 -2.66 -1.33 16.06
N ALA A 29 -3.17 -2.20 15.20
CA ALA A 29 -3.56 -1.84 13.83
C ALA A 29 -4.54 -0.63 13.85
N GLY A 30 -4.38 0.31 12.92
CA GLY A 30 -5.22 1.52 12.83
C GLY A 30 -4.92 2.62 13.86
N HIS A 31 -3.80 2.55 14.57
CA HIS A 31 -3.38 3.61 15.49
C HIS A 31 -3.21 4.97 14.79
N GLN A 32 -3.56 6.07 15.46
CA GLN A 32 -3.29 7.43 15.02
C GLN A 32 -2.54 8.22 16.09
N ARG A 33 -1.38 8.77 15.75
CA ARG A 33 -0.51 9.49 16.71
C ARG A 33 -1.18 10.71 17.33
N ASN A 34 -2.08 11.38 16.59
CA ASN A 34 -2.84 12.52 17.10
C ASN A 34 -3.80 12.17 18.24
N THR A 35 -4.29 10.92 18.31
CA THR A 35 -5.16 10.42 19.39
C THR A 35 -4.40 9.95 20.62
N ASP A 36 -3.08 9.93 20.52
CA ASP A 36 -2.24 9.22 21.47
C ASP A 36 -1.73 10.14 22.58
N SER A 37 -1.66 9.63 23.81
CA SER A 37 -1.12 10.37 24.95
C SER A 37 0.36 10.67 24.75
N LEU A 38 0.84 11.84 25.19
CA LEU A 38 2.23 12.28 25.00
C LEU A 38 3.28 11.25 25.47
N SER A 39 2.98 10.46 26.51
CA SER A 39 3.89 9.44 27.05
C SER A 39 4.00 8.17 26.20
N LYS A 40 3.11 7.96 25.24
CA LYS A 40 3.05 6.77 24.37
C LYS A 40 3.46 7.04 22.92
N ARG A 41 3.54 8.31 22.54
CA ARG A 41 4.01 8.71 21.21
C ARG A 41 5.50 8.37 21.06
N SER A 42 5.85 7.80 19.92
CA SER A 42 7.27 7.66 19.56
C SER A 42 7.93 9.03 19.44
N LYS A 43 9.20 9.07 19.83
CA LYS A 43 10.06 10.25 19.68
C LYS A 43 10.38 10.51 18.21
N ASP A 44 10.64 9.43 17.47
CA ASP A 44 10.96 9.44 16.06
C ASP A 44 9.70 9.28 15.20
N VAL A 45 9.72 9.89 14.01
CA VAL A 45 8.60 9.94 13.07
C VAL A 45 9.18 10.00 11.67
N LEU A 46 8.58 9.26 10.75
CA LEU A 46 8.92 9.36 9.35
C LEU A 46 8.54 10.72 8.78
N SER A 47 9.36 11.24 7.88
CA SER A 47 8.97 12.35 7.02
C SER A 47 7.75 11.97 6.16
N SER A 48 7.09 12.96 5.56
CA SER A 48 5.97 12.71 4.64
C SER A 48 6.38 11.80 3.48
N VAL A 49 7.58 11.99 2.92
CA VAL A 49 8.10 11.17 1.82
C VAL A 49 8.31 9.72 2.27
N GLU A 50 8.93 9.49 3.42
CA GLU A 50 9.13 8.14 3.96
C GLU A 50 7.79 7.47 4.29
N THR A 51 6.83 8.23 4.82
CA THR A 51 5.47 7.77 5.11
C THR A 51 4.75 7.30 3.84
N GLU A 52 4.84 8.08 2.75
CA GLU A 52 4.26 7.70 1.45
C GLU A 52 4.94 6.45 0.86
N ILE A 53 6.27 6.35 0.97
CA ILE A 53 7.03 5.17 0.51
C ILE A 53 6.59 3.93 1.29
N LEU A 54 6.44 4.03 2.61
CA LEU A 54 6.00 2.91 3.44
C LEU A 54 4.57 2.46 3.06
N ARG A 55 3.63 3.39 2.92
CA ARG A 55 2.27 3.09 2.47
C ARG A 55 2.26 2.40 1.10
N MET A 56 3.07 2.90 0.17
CA MET A 56 3.20 2.33 -1.17
C MET A 56 3.77 0.91 -1.14
N ASN A 57 4.78 0.64 -0.30
CA ASN A 57 5.35 -0.70 -0.14
C ASN A 57 4.33 -1.71 0.42
N VAL A 58 3.54 -1.30 1.41
CA VAL A 58 2.47 -2.15 1.98
C VAL A 58 1.36 -2.39 0.95
N MET A 59 0.98 -1.36 0.20
CA MET A 59 0.04 -1.47 -0.93
C MET A 59 0.57 -2.47 -1.96
N TRP A 60 1.85 -2.42 -2.36
CA TRP A 60 2.40 -3.40 -3.30
C TRP A 60 2.38 -4.83 -2.78
N ALA A 61 2.74 -5.03 -1.51
CA ALA A 61 2.77 -6.37 -0.89
C ALA A 61 1.38 -7.02 -0.97
N THR A 62 0.33 -6.28 -0.64
CA THR A 62 -1.06 -6.76 -0.70
C THR A 62 -1.58 -6.85 -2.14
N ALA A 63 -1.27 -5.88 -2.99
CA ALA A 63 -1.65 -5.87 -4.41
C ALA A 63 -1.06 -7.07 -5.18
N GLN A 64 0.13 -7.54 -4.83
CA GLN A 64 0.71 -8.75 -5.44
C GLN A 64 -0.17 -9.98 -5.19
N VAL A 65 -0.66 -10.14 -3.94
CA VAL A 65 -1.52 -11.26 -3.56
C VAL A 65 -2.88 -11.13 -4.23
N LEU A 66 -3.49 -9.95 -4.14
CA LEU A 66 -4.82 -9.69 -4.70
C LEU A 66 -4.82 -9.84 -6.23
N GLY A 67 -3.83 -9.30 -6.93
CA GLY A 67 -3.72 -9.44 -8.38
C GLY A 67 -3.38 -10.86 -8.85
N HIS A 68 -2.74 -11.68 -8.01
CA HIS A 68 -2.57 -13.11 -8.30
C HIS A 68 -3.89 -13.88 -8.12
N ALA A 69 -4.67 -13.55 -7.09
CA ALA A 69 -5.96 -14.19 -6.81
C ALA A 69 -7.07 -13.76 -7.76
N ASP A 70 -7.03 -12.52 -8.27
CA ASP A 70 -8.04 -11.94 -9.14
C ASP A 70 -7.40 -11.45 -10.47
N PRO A 71 -7.63 -12.13 -11.60
CA PRO A 71 -7.09 -11.73 -12.89
C PRO A 71 -7.64 -10.39 -13.41
N ASN A 72 -8.75 -9.90 -12.83
CA ASN A 72 -9.39 -8.64 -13.19
C ASN A 72 -8.96 -7.45 -12.31
N PHE A 73 -8.03 -7.68 -11.39
CA PHE A 73 -7.57 -6.67 -10.42
C PHE A 73 -6.98 -5.43 -11.09
N ASP A 74 -7.54 -4.25 -10.78
CA ASP A 74 -7.01 -2.96 -11.19
C ASP A 74 -6.14 -2.36 -10.07
N ILE A 75 -4.83 -2.36 -10.28
CA ILE A 75 -3.87 -1.83 -9.33
C ILE A 75 -3.98 -0.32 -9.12
N TYR A 76 -4.39 0.45 -10.13
CA TYR A 76 -4.51 1.90 -9.99
C TYR A 76 -5.73 2.25 -9.15
N GLU A 77 -6.85 1.54 -9.37
CA GLU A 77 -8.05 1.66 -8.53
C GLU A 77 -7.74 1.28 -7.07
N TYR A 78 -7.01 0.18 -6.87
CA TYR A 78 -6.58 -0.26 -5.54
C TYR A 78 -5.62 0.73 -4.86
N ALA A 79 -4.64 1.26 -5.59
CA ALA A 79 -3.68 2.23 -5.07
C ALA A 79 -4.38 3.53 -4.62
N GLU A 80 -5.33 4.02 -5.42
CA GLU A 80 -6.14 5.19 -5.05
C GLU A 80 -6.97 4.92 -3.80
N ALA A 81 -7.60 3.74 -3.71
CA ALA A 81 -8.36 3.33 -2.53
C ALA A 81 -7.47 3.28 -1.27
N CYS A 82 -6.24 2.78 -1.39
CA CYS A 82 -5.23 2.77 -0.32
C CYS A 82 -4.75 4.17 0.10
N GLY A 83 -5.10 5.22 -0.66
CA GLY A 83 -4.62 6.59 -0.42
C GLY A 83 -3.22 6.87 -0.97
N VAL A 84 -2.75 6.08 -1.95
CA VAL A 84 -1.48 6.32 -2.65
C VAL A 84 -1.72 7.26 -3.83
N ASN A 85 -0.82 8.23 -4.05
CA ASN A 85 -0.92 9.14 -5.18
C ASN A 85 -0.67 8.42 -6.52
N THR A 86 -1.73 8.31 -7.33
CA THR A 86 -1.72 7.62 -8.62
C THR A 86 -1.30 8.48 -9.80
N ARG A 87 -1.00 9.76 -9.56
CA ARG A 87 -0.60 10.71 -10.59
C ARG A 87 0.83 11.18 -10.41
N ASN A 88 1.52 11.35 -11.53
CA ASN A 88 2.84 11.97 -11.56
C ASN A 88 2.72 13.51 -11.59
N SER A 89 3.86 14.20 -11.49
CA SER A 89 3.92 15.67 -11.50
C SER A 89 3.39 16.33 -12.78
N ARG A 90 3.24 15.57 -13.87
CA ARG A 90 2.67 16.02 -15.15
C ARG A 90 1.18 15.66 -15.30
N GLY A 91 0.55 15.13 -14.25
CA GLY A 91 -0.86 14.75 -14.24
C GLY A 91 -1.18 13.40 -14.91
N GLY A 92 -0.18 12.71 -15.47
CA GLY A 92 -0.33 11.37 -16.02
C GLY A 92 -0.26 10.29 -14.95
N LYS A 93 -0.42 9.02 -15.35
CA LYS A 93 -0.29 7.87 -14.42
C LYS A 93 1.10 7.81 -13.80
N ASN A 94 1.15 7.53 -12.50
CA ASN A 94 2.38 7.27 -11.78
C ASN A 94 2.86 5.84 -12.05
N GLY A 95 3.82 5.67 -12.96
CA GLY A 95 4.36 4.36 -13.32
C GLY A 95 5.05 3.61 -12.18
N VAL A 96 5.39 4.30 -11.08
CA VAL A 96 5.93 3.66 -9.87
C VAL A 96 4.93 2.63 -9.33
N ILE A 97 3.62 2.88 -9.44
CA ILE A 97 2.58 1.94 -8.96
C ILE A 97 2.75 0.54 -9.53
N GLU A 98 3.08 0.41 -10.82
CA GLU A 98 3.28 -0.89 -11.45
C GLU A 98 4.70 -1.43 -11.22
N ALA A 99 5.68 -0.56 -11.01
CA ALA A 99 7.09 -0.94 -10.86
C ALA A 99 7.37 -1.84 -9.64
N GLY A 100 6.54 -1.76 -8.60
CA GLY A 100 6.67 -2.62 -7.41
C GLY A 100 6.02 -4.01 -7.53
N ILE A 101 5.32 -4.30 -8.63
CA ILE A 101 4.63 -5.56 -8.85
C ILE A 101 5.43 -6.49 -9.76
N ARG A 102 5.41 -7.77 -9.42
CA ARG A 102 5.98 -8.84 -10.22
C ARG A 102 4.93 -9.42 -11.16
N ARG A 103 5.10 -9.18 -12.46
CA ARG A 103 4.28 -9.77 -13.53
C ARG A 103 5.14 -10.57 -14.50
N HIS A 104 4.59 -11.68 -14.99
CA HIS A 104 5.15 -12.45 -16.10
C HIS A 104 4.04 -12.71 -17.13
N GLN A 105 4.29 -12.40 -18.41
CA GLN A 105 3.31 -12.52 -19.51
C GLN A 105 1.95 -11.87 -19.19
N GLY A 106 1.98 -10.68 -18.57
CA GLY A 106 0.77 -9.92 -18.22
C GLY A 106 0.02 -10.42 -16.99
N ARG A 107 0.46 -11.50 -16.33
CA ARG A 107 -0.15 -12.04 -15.12
C ARG A 107 0.70 -11.77 -13.89
N TYR A 108 0.05 -11.61 -12.73
CA TYR A 108 0.74 -11.51 -11.45
C TYR A 108 1.43 -12.84 -11.11
N GLN A 109 2.71 -12.77 -10.75
CA GLN A 109 3.45 -13.92 -10.25
C GLN A 109 2.88 -14.43 -8.91
N GLN A 110 3.19 -15.69 -8.60
CA GLN A 110 2.80 -16.32 -7.35
C GLN A 110 3.36 -15.53 -6.14
N PRO A 111 2.55 -15.28 -5.10
CA PRO A 111 3.04 -14.63 -3.89
C PRO A 111 4.14 -15.45 -3.21
N GLY A 112 5.16 -14.76 -2.69
CA GLY A 112 6.30 -15.40 -2.01
C GLY A 112 7.35 -16.02 -2.95
N THR A 113 7.17 -15.94 -4.27
CA THR A 113 8.17 -16.40 -5.25
C THR A 113 8.84 -15.22 -5.98
N LEU A 114 10.04 -15.49 -6.49
CA LEU A 114 10.81 -14.64 -7.38
C LEU A 114 11.07 -15.43 -8.66
N ASP A 115 10.02 -15.61 -9.45
CA ASP A 115 10.12 -16.36 -10.70
C ASP A 115 10.66 -15.42 -11.78
N TRP A 116 11.99 -15.33 -11.87
CA TRP A 116 12.68 -14.57 -12.92
C TRP A 116 12.74 -15.30 -14.28
N THR A 117 12.06 -16.43 -14.39
CA THR A 117 12.03 -17.31 -15.57
C THR A 117 11.03 -16.85 -16.61
#